data_AF-A0A605A4Y8-F1
#
_entry.id   AF-A0A605A4Y8-F1
#
_cell.length_a   1.000
_cell.length_b   1.000
_cell.length_c   1.000
_cell.angle_alpha   90.00
_cell.angle_beta   90.00
_cell.angle_gamma   90.00
#
_symmetry.space_group_name_H-M   'P 1'
#
loop_
_entity.id
_entity.type
_entity.pdbx_description
1 polymer ?
#
loop_
_entity_poly.entity_id
_entity_poly.type
_entity_poly.pdbx_seq_one_letter_code
_entity_poly.pdbx_strand_id
1 'polypeptide(L)'
;VRDHILEVDQNGDTVDYWDLPKILDPYRDDVILAMDQGAVCLSVDAEHSGQVMTKEQLAKQPFGDIAGSGPGRNWAHVNSVSYDPRDDSIIISSRHQSAIIKIGRDKKVKWILSDPSGWKGELAKKVLKPVDSNGKPLTCEAHHCDGGFDWTWTQHTGWLVPSKSTGGKTVVTAFDNGDARGMEQPAMPSMKYSRGVEYQIDEKNMTVSQMWEYGKERGFDWYSAITSVTEYRPETKTMFMYSATAGMSGTKPIVSVLDEVKDGTQDVMLELKVHSNRAGMLGYRALIIDPEQMFKK
;
A
#
# COMPACT_ATOMS: atom_id res chain seq x y z
N VAL A 1 6.78 -16.03 -2.45
CA VAL A 1 5.69 -15.77 -3.42
C VAL A 1 5.47 -14.26 -3.50
N ARG A 2 5.44 -13.70 -4.73
CA ARG A 2 5.32 -12.24 -4.96
C ARG A 2 6.37 -11.43 -4.19
N ASP A 3 7.61 -11.92 -4.25
CA ASP A 3 8.75 -11.48 -3.44
C ASP A 3 10.03 -11.32 -4.28
N HIS A 4 9.89 -11.16 -5.59
CA HIS A 4 10.99 -10.94 -6.53
C HIS A 4 10.61 -9.84 -7.53
N ILE A 5 11.56 -8.97 -7.86
CA ILE A 5 11.41 -7.93 -8.90
C ILE A 5 12.42 -8.21 -10.01
N LEU A 6 11.99 -8.05 -11.26
CA LEU A 6 12.84 -8.15 -12.45
C LEU A 6 12.84 -6.82 -13.19
N GLU A 7 14.03 -6.38 -13.61
CA GLU A 7 14.18 -5.41 -14.69
C GLU A 7 14.56 -6.19 -15.95
N VAL A 8 13.80 -5.97 -17.02
CA VAL A 8 13.98 -6.68 -18.29
C VAL A 8 14.15 -5.69 -19.43
N ASP A 9 14.96 -6.06 -20.42
CA ASP A 9 15.08 -5.27 -21.64
C ASP A 9 13.94 -5.58 -22.62
N GLN A 10 13.95 -4.89 -23.77
CA GLN A 10 12.95 -5.08 -24.83
C GLN A 10 12.97 -6.47 -25.49
N ASN A 11 14.05 -7.24 -25.33
CA ASN A 11 14.17 -8.60 -25.83
C ASN A 11 13.65 -9.64 -24.82
N GLY A 12 13.39 -9.22 -23.58
CA GLY A 12 13.00 -10.08 -22.47
C GLY A 12 14.18 -10.62 -21.68
N ASP A 13 15.40 -10.13 -21.93
CA ASP A 13 16.57 -10.50 -21.15
C ASP A 13 16.56 -9.79 -19.79
N THR A 14 16.94 -10.52 -18.74
CA THR A 14 17.04 -9.95 -17.39
C THR A 14 18.25 -9.02 -17.31
N VAL A 15 17.99 -7.73 -17.09
CA VAL A 15 19.01 -6.71 -16.85
C VAL A 15 19.47 -6.75 -15.39
N ASP A 16 18.52 -6.86 -14.47
CA ASP A 16 18.77 -6.92 -13.03
C ASP A 16 17.58 -7.56 -12.29
N TYR A 17 17.78 -7.96 -11.04
CA TYR A 17 16.72 -8.52 -10.21
C TYR A 17 16.93 -8.26 -8.71
N TRP A 18 15.82 -8.14 -7.98
CA TRP A 18 15.82 -8.02 -6.52
C TRP A 18 15.16 -9.26 -5.90
N ASP A 19 15.97 -10.06 -5.22
CA ASP A 19 15.55 -11.21 -4.41
C ASP A 19 15.19 -10.70 -3.00
N LEU A 20 13.92 -10.38 -2.76
CA LEU A 20 13.48 -9.72 -1.53
C LEU A 20 13.67 -10.58 -0.27
N PRO A 21 13.56 -11.93 -0.30
CA PRO A 21 13.96 -12.77 0.84
C PRO A 21 15.38 -12.55 1.35
N LYS A 22 16.31 -12.07 0.50
CA LYS A 22 17.69 -11.75 0.89
C LYS A 22 17.89 -10.29 1.29
N ILE A 23 16.92 -9.42 0.96
CA ILE A 23 17.02 -7.97 1.17
C ILE A 23 16.20 -7.52 2.40
N LEU A 24 15.06 -8.15 2.62
CA LEU A 24 14.10 -7.86 3.69
C LEU A 24 14.05 -9.01 4.71
N ASP A 25 13.10 -8.95 5.63
CA ASP A 25 12.85 -10.00 6.62
C ASP A 25 11.60 -10.82 6.21
N PRO A 26 11.77 -12.02 5.63
CA PRO A 26 10.64 -12.87 5.30
C PRO A 26 9.94 -13.46 6.51
N TYR A 27 10.49 -13.29 7.71
CA TYR A 27 9.96 -13.85 8.95
C TYR A 27 9.22 -12.84 9.84
N ARG A 28 9.19 -11.56 9.46
CA ARG A 28 8.33 -10.56 10.10
C ARG A 28 6.87 -10.89 9.82
N ASP A 29 6.16 -11.33 10.84
CA ASP A 29 4.81 -11.88 10.77
C ASP A 29 3.73 -11.02 11.44
N ASP A 30 4.11 -9.88 12.02
CA ASP A 30 3.25 -9.00 12.82
C ASP A 30 1.94 -8.64 12.08
N VAL A 31 2.05 -8.15 10.84
CA VAL A 31 0.88 -7.78 10.03
C VAL A 31 0.08 -9.01 9.63
N ILE A 32 0.75 -10.12 9.25
CA ILE A 32 0.07 -11.35 8.80
C ILE A 32 -0.83 -11.91 9.91
N LEU A 33 -0.39 -11.80 11.17
CA LEU A 33 -1.15 -12.23 12.34
C LEU A 33 -2.31 -11.29 12.70
N ALA A 34 -2.31 -10.05 12.19
CA ALA A 34 -3.37 -9.08 12.39
C ALA A 34 -4.36 -9.00 11.22
N MET A 35 -4.04 -9.64 10.09
CA MET A 35 -4.85 -9.58 8.88
C MET A 35 -6.10 -10.46 8.91
N ASP A 36 -7.13 -9.96 8.23
CA ASP A 36 -8.39 -10.67 8.03
C ASP A 36 -8.20 -11.83 7.04
N GLN A 37 -8.49 -13.05 7.50
CA GLN A 37 -8.39 -14.25 6.68
C GLN A 37 -9.45 -14.32 5.58
N GLY A 38 -10.54 -13.56 5.69
CA GLY A 38 -11.58 -13.50 4.67
C GLY A 38 -11.22 -12.70 3.42
N ALA A 39 -10.09 -11.96 3.43
CA ALA A 39 -9.66 -11.14 2.31
C ALA A 39 -8.14 -11.24 2.07
N VAL A 40 -7.71 -12.36 1.48
CA VAL A 40 -6.30 -12.58 1.12
C VAL A 40 -6.15 -12.57 -0.41
N CYS A 41 -5.51 -11.52 -0.94
CA CYS A 41 -5.30 -11.32 -2.38
C CYS A 41 -6.59 -11.01 -3.17
N LEU A 42 -7.04 -11.95 -4.00
CA LEU A 42 -8.31 -11.93 -4.74
C LEU A 42 -9.25 -13.04 -4.25
N SER A 43 -8.81 -13.84 -3.28
CA SER A 43 -9.61 -14.88 -2.66
C SER A 43 -10.40 -14.25 -1.52
N VAL A 44 -11.72 -14.22 -1.69
CA VAL A 44 -12.65 -13.79 -0.65
C VAL A 44 -13.22 -15.05 -0.01
N ASP A 45 -12.97 -15.22 1.27
CA ASP A 45 -13.55 -16.27 2.10
C ASP A 45 -14.52 -15.63 3.10
N ALA A 46 -15.81 -15.67 2.76
CA ALA A 46 -16.85 -15.07 3.58
C ALA A 46 -17.02 -15.80 4.94
N GLU A 47 -16.64 -17.08 5.06
CA GLU A 47 -16.82 -17.87 6.28
C GLU A 47 -15.79 -17.51 7.36
N HIS A 48 -14.62 -17.04 6.96
CA HIS A 48 -13.53 -16.65 7.85
C HIS A 48 -13.30 -15.13 7.93
N SER A 49 -14.22 -14.34 7.41
CA SER A 49 -14.18 -12.87 7.47
C SER A 49 -14.15 -12.37 8.92
N GLY A 50 -13.22 -11.46 9.21
CA GLY A 50 -12.96 -10.90 10.54
C GLY A 50 -12.15 -11.80 11.47
N GLN A 51 -11.75 -12.99 11.05
CA GLN A 51 -10.89 -13.88 11.85
C GLN A 51 -9.41 -13.64 11.54
N VAL A 52 -8.57 -13.79 12.57
CA VAL A 52 -7.10 -13.74 12.46
C VAL A 52 -6.50 -15.11 12.68
N MET A 53 -5.30 -15.34 12.14
CA MET A 53 -4.54 -16.56 12.39
C MET A 53 -3.77 -16.51 13.71
N THR A 54 -3.68 -17.64 14.41
CA THR A 54 -2.73 -17.80 15.52
C THR A 54 -1.31 -18.10 15.01
N LYS A 55 -0.30 -17.93 15.86
CA LYS A 55 1.10 -18.29 15.53
C LYS A 55 1.26 -19.77 15.21
N GLU A 56 0.52 -20.65 15.90
CA GLU A 56 0.56 -22.10 15.66
C GLU A 56 -0.06 -22.46 14.30
N GLN A 57 -1.12 -21.76 13.89
CA GLN A 57 -1.70 -21.92 12.56
C GLN A 57 -0.74 -21.41 11.48
N LEU A 58 -0.13 -20.24 11.69
CA LEU A 58 0.85 -19.66 10.78
C LEU A 58 2.05 -20.58 10.55
N ALA A 59 2.59 -21.18 11.60
CA ALA A 59 3.72 -22.10 11.53
C ALA A 59 3.41 -23.39 10.72
N LYS A 60 2.13 -23.75 10.59
CA LYS A 60 1.65 -24.96 9.89
C LYS A 60 1.26 -24.71 8.43
N GLN A 61 1.27 -23.45 7.96
CA GLN A 61 0.88 -23.18 6.58
C GLN A 61 1.80 -23.92 5.60
N PRO A 62 1.26 -24.57 4.55
CA PRO A 62 2.10 -25.21 3.54
C PRO A 62 2.80 -24.16 2.66
N PHE A 63 3.71 -24.61 1.81
CA PHE A 63 4.21 -23.75 0.72
C PHE A 63 3.10 -23.51 -0.30
N GLY A 64 3.07 -22.32 -0.88
CA GLY A 64 2.06 -21.93 -1.86
C GLY A 64 1.66 -20.46 -1.75
N ASP A 65 0.65 -20.08 -2.53
CA ASP A 65 0.06 -18.75 -2.49
C ASP A 65 -0.93 -18.60 -1.33
N ILE A 66 -0.39 -18.69 -0.12
CA ILE A 66 -1.12 -18.61 1.15
C ILE A 66 -0.39 -17.61 2.04
N ALA A 67 -1.14 -16.80 2.80
CA ALA A 67 -0.57 -15.90 3.80
C ALA A 67 0.29 -16.70 4.78
N GLY A 68 1.55 -16.33 4.90
CA GLY A 68 2.51 -17.15 5.64
C GLY A 68 3.87 -16.50 5.76
N SER A 69 4.61 -16.90 6.78
CA SER A 69 5.97 -16.47 7.04
C SER A 69 6.98 -17.35 6.28
N GLY A 70 8.06 -16.72 5.80
CA GLY A 70 9.18 -17.36 5.12
C GLY A 70 9.05 -17.49 3.60
N PRO A 71 10.18 -17.70 2.89
CA PRO A 71 10.19 -17.93 1.45
C PRO A 71 9.39 -19.17 1.04
N GLY A 72 8.77 -19.13 -0.13
CA GLY A 72 7.84 -20.17 -0.59
C GLY A 72 6.39 -19.99 -0.11
N ARG A 73 6.13 -19.00 0.75
CA ARG A 73 4.78 -18.52 1.11
C ARG A 73 4.58 -17.08 0.67
N ASN A 74 3.36 -16.57 0.83
CA ASN A 74 3.02 -15.19 0.53
C ASN A 74 3.32 -14.30 1.75
N TRP A 75 4.61 -14.07 2.03
CA TRP A 75 5.08 -13.28 3.18
C TRP A 75 5.19 -11.78 2.90
N ALA A 76 5.52 -11.41 1.65
CA ALA A 76 5.67 -10.02 1.23
C ALA A 76 4.40 -9.51 0.54
N HIS A 77 3.92 -10.27 -0.44
CA HIS A 77 2.84 -9.85 -1.31
C HIS A 77 3.12 -8.46 -1.92
N VAL A 78 4.19 -8.35 -2.71
CA VAL A 78 4.45 -7.11 -3.44
C VAL A 78 3.38 -6.88 -4.50
N ASN A 79 2.79 -5.69 -4.50
CA ASN A 79 1.67 -5.34 -5.39
C ASN A 79 1.92 -4.09 -6.24
N SER A 80 3.00 -3.35 -6.00
CA SER A 80 3.44 -2.26 -6.88
C SER A 80 4.95 -2.10 -6.86
N VAL A 81 5.47 -1.58 -7.97
CA VAL A 81 6.86 -1.13 -8.16
C VAL A 81 6.80 0.24 -8.83
N SER A 82 7.65 1.16 -8.40
CA SER A 82 7.83 2.50 -8.97
C SER A 82 9.33 2.77 -9.05
N TYR A 83 9.81 3.17 -10.23
CA TYR A 83 11.23 3.49 -10.43
C TYR A 83 11.50 4.95 -10.08
N ASP A 84 12.58 5.18 -9.33
CA ASP A 84 13.08 6.52 -9.02
C ASP A 84 14.34 6.81 -9.85
N PRO A 85 14.23 7.59 -10.94
CA PRO A 85 15.36 7.88 -11.81
C PRO A 85 16.39 8.81 -11.17
N ARG A 86 16.08 9.43 -10.02
CA ARG A 86 16.97 10.41 -9.37
C ARG A 86 18.18 9.75 -8.71
N ASP A 87 18.07 8.48 -8.35
CA ASP A 87 19.12 7.71 -7.68
C ASP A 87 19.18 6.23 -8.09
N ASP A 88 18.56 5.86 -9.21
CA ASP A 88 18.52 4.49 -9.76
C ASP A 88 18.06 3.46 -8.72
N SER A 89 16.84 3.66 -8.22
CA SER A 89 16.26 2.81 -7.19
C SER A 89 14.81 2.48 -7.48
N ILE A 90 14.27 1.52 -6.73
CA ILE A 90 12.86 1.14 -6.82
C ILE A 90 12.17 1.41 -5.48
N ILE A 91 10.91 1.82 -5.56
CA ILE A 91 9.97 1.89 -4.44
C ILE A 91 8.93 0.79 -4.66
N ILE A 92 8.79 -0.09 -3.68
CA ILE A 92 7.84 -1.20 -3.72
C ILE A 92 6.77 -1.02 -2.63
N SER A 93 5.57 -1.53 -2.90
CA SER A 93 4.53 -1.70 -1.90
C SER A 93 4.36 -3.18 -1.57
N SER A 94 4.58 -3.54 -0.31
CA SER A 94 4.38 -4.88 0.23
C SER A 94 3.14 -4.89 1.12
N ARG A 95 2.11 -5.64 0.69
CA ARG A 95 0.83 -5.74 1.41
C ARG A 95 1.01 -6.38 2.77
N HIS A 96 1.68 -7.54 2.82
CA HIS A 96 1.78 -8.36 4.04
C HIS A 96 2.87 -7.88 5.00
N GLN A 97 3.63 -6.86 4.61
CA GLN A 97 4.52 -6.12 5.51
C GLN A 97 3.95 -4.76 5.91
N SER A 98 2.77 -4.35 5.38
CA SER A 98 2.21 -3.00 5.51
C SER A 98 3.30 -1.94 5.37
N ALA A 99 4.04 -2.02 4.25
CA ALA A 99 5.26 -1.25 4.05
C ALA A 99 5.44 -0.77 2.62
N ILE A 100 5.78 0.52 2.49
CA ILE A 100 6.34 1.10 1.27
C ILE A 100 7.85 1.20 1.47
N ILE A 101 8.63 0.62 0.58
CA ILE A 101 10.07 0.39 0.80
C ILE A 101 10.85 0.86 -0.40
N LYS A 102 11.90 1.68 -0.18
CA LYS A 102 12.86 2.07 -1.22
C LYS A 102 14.11 1.19 -1.15
N ILE A 103 14.49 0.61 -2.28
CA ILE A 103 15.64 -0.30 -2.43
C ILE A 103 16.49 0.19 -3.59
N GLY A 104 17.79 0.39 -3.34
CA GLY A 104 18.71 0.85 -4.39
C GLY A 104 19.08 -0.25 -5.38
N ARG A 105 19.72 0.16 -6.49
CA ARG A 105 20.45 -0.72 -7.41
C ARG A 105 21.44 -1.64 -6.71
N ASP A 106 22.05 -1.14 -5.64
CA ASP A 106 22.99 -1.86 -4.76
C ASP A 106 22.32 -2.93 -3.87
N LYS A 107 21.02 -3.17 -4.04
CA LYS A 107 20.20 -4.13 -3.27
C LYS A 107 20.07 -3.77 -1.78
N LYS A 108 20.43 -2.54 -1.39
CA LYS A 108 20.31 -2.06 0.00
C LYS A 108 19.02 -1.28 0.19
N VAL A 109 18.33 -1.56 1.29
CA VAL A 109 17.18 -0.78 1.75
C VAL A 109 17.64 0.64 2.11
N LYS A 110 17.00 1.63 1.48
CA LYS A 110 17.27 3.06 1.71
C LYS A 110 16.39 3.58 2.84
N TRP A 111 15.09 3.31 2.79
CA TRP A 111 14.12 3.63 3.83
C TRP A 111 12.89 2.69 3.76
N ILE A 112 12.16 2.64 4.87
CA ILE A 112 10.91 1.88 5.06
C ILE A 112 9.87 2.84 5.65
N LEU A 113 8.74 2.99 4.96
CA LEU A 113 7.55 3.64 5.47
C LEU A 113 6.59 2.54 5.97
N SER A 114 6.62 2.28 7.27
CA SER A 114 5.84 1.22 7.95
C SER A 114 5.84 1.47 9.46
N ASP A 115 4.85 0.93 10.17
CA ASP A 115 4.90 0.82 11.63
C ASP A 115 6.19 0.08 12.07
N PRO A 116 6.90 0.55 13.13
CA PRO A 116 8.20 0.02 13.52
C PRO A 116 8.17 -1.41 14.10
N SER A 117 7.00 -1.95 14.43
CA SER A 117 6.88 -3.25 15.08
C SER A 117 7.40 -4.39 14.20
N GLY A 118 8.07 -5.35 14.81
CA GLY A 118 8.63 -6.52 14.15
C GLY A 118 9.94 -6.29 13.39
N TRP A 119 10.25 -5.06 12.97
CA TRP A 119 11.49 -4.74 12.27
C TRP A 119 12.69 -4.88 13.20
N LYS A 120 13.75 -5.54 12.74
CA LYS A 120 14.96 -5.84 13.53
C LYS A 120 16.23 -5.39 12.81
N GLY A 121 17.32 -5.28 13.57
CA GLY A 121 18.66 -5.07 13.05
C GLY A 121 18.79 -3.83 12.16
N GLU A 122 19.40 -4.00 10.98
CA GLU A 122 19.58 -2.90 10.03
C GLU A 122 18.26 -2.39 9.43
N LEU A 123 17.25 -3.25 9.26
CA LEU A 123 15.95 -2.84 8.71
C LEU A 123 15.21 -1.91 9.67
N ALA A 124 15.27 -2.16 10.99
CA ALA A 124 14.70 -1.27 11.99
C ALA A 124 15.27 0.16 11.90
N LYS A 125 16.56 0.30 11.56
CA LYS A 125 17.21 1.61 11.37
C LYS A 125 16.76 2.32 10.09
N LYS A 126 16.09 1.61 9.17
CA LYS A 126 15.55 2.16 7.93
C LYS A 126 14.10 2.61 8.05
N VAL A 127 13.42 2.30 9.15
CA VAL A 127 12.06 2.77 9.40
C VAL A 127 12.08 4.30 9.59
N LEU A 128 11.27 4.99 8.80
CA LEU A 128 11.15 6.45 8.82
C LEU A 128 10.48 6.93 10.11
N LYS A 129 10.87 8.11 10.59
CA LYS A 129 10.32 8.72 11.80
C LYS A 129 9.24 9.74 11.43
N PRO A 130 8.02 9.62 11.95
CA PRO A 130 6.95 10.55 11.62
C PRO A 130 7.21 11.93 12.26
N VAL A 131 6.95 12.97 11.49
CA VAL A 131 7.06 14.38 11.91
C VAL A 131 5.81 15.15 11.50
N ASP A 132 5.52 16.24 12.21
CA ASP A 132 4.47 17.17 11.82
C ASP A 132 4.88 18.06 10.64
N SER A 133 3.97 18.95 10.21
CA SER A 133 4.20 19.88 9.10
C SER A 133 5.34 20.89 9.34
N ASN A 134 5.80 21.04 10.59
CA ASN A 134 6.95 21.87 10.95
C ASN A 134 8.23 21.05 11.15
N GLY A 135 8.19 19.73 10.93
CA GLY A 135 9.32 18.82 11.11
C GLY A 135 9.56 18.41 12.56
N LYS A 136 8.64 18.67 13.49
CA LYS A 136 8.74 18.21 14.87
C LYS A 136 8.40 16.72 14.94
N PRO A 137 9.20 15.88 15.63
CA PRO A 137 8.87 14.48 15.84
C PRO A 137 7.49 14.29 16.47
N LEU A 138 6.73 13.34 15.92
CA LEU A 138 5.48 12.88 16.50
C LEU A 138 5.75 11.75 17.50
N THR A 139 4.94 11.71 18.56
CA THR A 139 4.89 10.57 19.47
C THR A 139 4.00 9.51 18.83
N CYS A 140 4.48 8.27 18.78
CA CYS A 140 3.67 7.13 18.36
C CYS A 140 3.71 6.03 19.40
N GLU A 141 2.53 5.63 19.88
CA GLU A 141 2.34 4.60 20.88
C GLU A 141 1.24 3.64 20.40
N ALA A 142 1.41 2.34 20.66
CA ALA A 142 0.45 1.30 20.26
C ALA A 142 -0.02 1.43 18.80
N HIS A 143 0.92 1.62 17.86
CA HIS A 143 0.67 1.74 16.41
C HIS A 143 -0.06 3.01 15.94
N HIS A 144 -0.33 3.95 16.85
CA HIS A 144 -0.97 5.23 16.55
C HIS A 144 0.00 6.39 16.78
N CYS A 145 -0.10 7.44 15.98
CA CYS A 145 0.69 8.65 16.12
C CYS A 145 -0.20 9.85 16.42
N ASP A 146 0.29 10.78 17.21
CA ASP A 146 -0.37 12.06 17.43
C ASP A 146 -0.45 12.89 16.12
N GLY A 147 -1.35 13.87 16.07
CA GLY A 147 -1.34 14.89 15.01
C GLY A 147 -1.88 14.43 13.65
N GLY A 148 -2.66 13.35 13.60
CA GLY A 148 -3.38 12.89 12.41
C GLY A 148 -2.56 12.07 11.42
N PHE A 149 -1.27 11.86 11.70
CA PHE A 149 -0.45 10.88 10.98
C PHE A 149 -0.94 9.46 11.29
N ASP A 150 -1.06 8.61 10.28
CA ASP A 150 -1.23 7.17 10.44
C ASP A 150 -0.40 6.47 9.37
N TRP A 151 0.06 5.26 9.65
CA TRP A 151 0.75 4.43 8.67
C TRP A 151 -0.23 3.92 7.60
N THR A 152 0.32 3.27 6.58
CA THR A 152 -0.49 2.52 5.61
C THR A 152 -0.59 1.07 6.03
N TRP A 153 -1.76 0.46 5.84
CA TRP A 153 -2.05 -0.90 6.27
C TRP A 153 -2.58 -1.70 5.08
N THR A 154 -1.90 -2.81 4.77
CA THR A 154 -2.21 -3.69 3.63
C THR A 154 -2.39 -2.95 2.29
N GLN A 155 -1.62 -1.87 2.11
CA GLN A 155 -1.81 -0.88 1.06
C GLN A 155 -1.46 -1.34 -0.36
N HIS A 156 -1.95 -0.59 -1.33
CA HIS A 156 -1.59 -0.70 -2.74
C HIS A 156 -0.97 0.60 -3.27
N THR A 157 -0.26 0.46 -4.40
CA THR A 157 0.26 1.56 -5.23
C THR A 157 1.09 2.60 -4.46
N GLY A 158 2.10 2.14 -3.72
CA GLY A 158 3.13 3.02 -3.16
C GLY A 158 4.00 3.59 -4.28
N TRP A 159 3.54 4.67 -4.92
CA TRP A 159 4.11 5.23 -6.14
C TRP A 159 4.79 6.56 -5.88
N LEU A 160 5.95 6.75 -6.50
CA LEU A 160 6.64 8.04 -6.55
C LEU A 160 5.74 9.07 -7.26
N VAL A 161 5.75 10.31 -6.77
CA VAL A 161 5.17 11.48 -7.45
C VAL A 161 6.31 12.36 -7.95
N PRO A 162 6.83 12.16 -9.18
CA PRO A 162 8.04 12.84 -9.64
C PRO A 162 7.93 14.36 -9.61
N SER A 163 6.76 14.89 -10.01
CA SER A 163 6.48 16.33 -10.07
C SER A 163 6.52 17.04 -8.72
N LYS A 164 6.29 16.32 -7.61
CA LYS A 164 6.37 16.85 -6.23
C LYS A 164 7.68 16.47 -5.52
N SER A 165 8.51 15.62 -6.12
CA SER A 165 9.69 15.04 -5.47
C SER A 165 10.97 15.80 -5.84
N THR A 166 11.31 16.82 -5.04
CA THR A 166 12.43 17.76 -5.32
C THR A 166 13.33 17.96 -4.10
N GLY A 167 14.56 18.46 -4.31
CA GLY A 167 15.43 18.92 -3.21
C GLY A 167 15.80 17.85 -2.17
N GLY A 168 15.94 16.59 -2.56
CA GLY A 168 16.21 15.47 -1.65
C GLY A 168 14.98 14.99 -0.86
N LYS A 169 13.79 15.50 -1.19
CA LYS A 169 12.52 14.98 -0.70
C LYS A 169 11.92 14.02 -1.73
N THR A 170 11.28 12.98 -1.23
CA THR A 170 10.55 11.99 -2.03
C THR A 170 9.09 12.04 -1.62
N VAL A 171 8.20 12.28 -2.58
CA VAL A 171 6.75 12.24 -2.35
C VAL A 171 6.21 10.94 -2.91
N VAL A 172 5.44 10.24 -2.10
CA VAL A 172 4.74 9.01 -2.52
C VAL A 172 3.25 9.12 -2.24
N THR A 173 2.45 8.55 -3.12
CA THR A 173 1.03 8.31 -2.88
C THR A 173 0.79 6.83 -2.66
N ALA A 174 -0.27 6.47 -1.94
CA ALA A 174 -0.71 5.10 -1.76
C ALA A 174 -2.22 5.03 -1.54
N PHE A 175 -2.82 3.92 -1.97
CA PHE A 175 -4.15 3.53 -1.53
C PHE A 175 -3.98 2.68 -0.26
N ASP A 176 -4.18 3.27 0.89
CA ASP A 176 -4.19 2.61 2.19
C ASP A 176 -5.50 1.83 2.36
N ASN A 177 -5.48 0.54 2.04
CA ASN A 177 -6.65 -0.32 2.11
C ASN A 177 -7.22 -0.37 3.54
N GLY A 178 -6.37 -0.47 4.56
CA GLY A 178 -6.77 -0.32 5.96
C GLY A 178 -7.14 -1.62 6.68
N ASP A 179 -6.97 -2.81 6.07
CA ASP A 179 -7.03 -4.05 6.84
C ASP A 179 -5.80 -4.19 7.74
N ALA A 180 -5.98 -4.79 8.92
CA ALA A 180 -4.99 -4.88 10.00
C ALA A 180 -4.52 -3.52 10.55
N ARG A 181 -5.31 -2.44 10.36
CA ARG A 181 -4.98 -1.11 10.88
C ARG A 181 -4.78 -1.16 12.40
N GLY A 182 -3.63 -0.67 12.86
CA GLY A 182 -3.25 -0.72 14.27
C GLY A 182 -2.69 -2.08 14.73
N MET A 183 -2.28 -2.96 13.80
CA MET A 183 -1.89 -4.35 14.09
C MET A 183 -3.00 -5.17 14.77
N GLU A 184 -4.26 -4.85 14.48
CA GLU A 184 -5.42 -5.56 15.03
C GLU A 184 -6.59 -5.61 14.03
N GLN A 185 -7.58 -6.45 14.37
CA GLN A 185 -8.91 -6.38 13.76
C GLN A 185 -9.83 -5.55 14.66
N PRO A 186 -10.63 -4.63 14.09
CA PRO A 186 -11.55 -3.83 14.90
C PRO A 186 -12.69 -4.69 15.45
N ALA A 187 -13.35 -4.19 16.49
CA ALA A 187 -14.47 -4.87 17.14
C ALA A 187 -15.63 -5.19 16.17
N MET A 188 -15.84 -4.37 15.13
CA MET A 188 -16.80 -4.64 14.06
C MET A 188 -16.17 -4.39 12.69
N PRO A 189 -16.43 -5.22 11.67
CA PRO A 189 -15.92 -5.01 10.32
C PRO A 189 -16.27 -3.64 9.72
N SER A 190 -17.44 -3.09 10.07
CA SER A 190 -17.90 -1.77 9.62
C SER A 190 -17.09 -0.59 10.15
N MET A 191 -16.17 -0.81 11.11
CA MET A 191 -15.24 0.20 11.59
C MET A 191 -14.01 0.34 10.68
N LYS A 192 -13.81 -0.56 9.71
CA LYS A 192 -12.73 -0.46 8.73
C LYS A 192 -12.99 0.69 7.76
N TYR A 193 -11.91 1.35 7.36
CA TYR A 193 -11.93 2.41 6.35
C TYR A 193 -10.63 2.38 5.53
N SER A 194 -10.73 2.82 4.28
CA SER A 194 -9.60 3.01 3.38
C SER A 194 -9.25 4.48 3.26
N ARG A 195 -8.04 4.77 2.79
CA ARG A 195 -7.60 6.13 2.48
C ARG A 195 -6.84 6.20 1.17
N GLY A 196 -7.04 7.26 0.40
CA GLY A 196 -5.97 7.78 -0.45
C GLY A 196 -5.06 8.65 0.42
N VAL A 197 -3.75 8.48 0.35
CA VAL A 197 -2.80 9.21 1.21
C VAL A 197 -1.56 9.64 0.44
N GLU A 198 -1.03 10.81 0.79
CA GLU A 198 0.23 11.35 0.28
C GLU A 198 1.22 11.57 1.44
N TYR A 199 2.45 11.09 1.27
CA TYR A 199 3.55 11.31 2.21
C TYR A 199 4.69 12.04 1.54
N GLN A 200 5.36 12.90 2.30
CA GLN A 200 6.67 13.46 1.95
C GLN A 200 7.74 12.86 2.86
N ILE A 201 8.79 12.33 2.25
CA ILE A 201 9.91 11.67 2.91
C ILE A 201 11.15 12.56 2.77
N ASP A 202 11.82 12.83 3.89
CA ASP A 202 13.16 13.38 3.92
C ASP A 202 14.17 12.23 4.01
N GLU A 203 14.76 11.86 2.87
CA GLU A 203 15.66 10.72 2.80
C GLU A 203 16.96 10.95 3.57
N LYS A 204 17.38 12.21 3.74
CA LYS A 204 18.58 12.56 4.48
C LYS A 204 18.36 12.47 5.99
N ASN A 205 17.24 13.00 6.47
CA ASN A 205 16.92 13.05 7.90
C ASN A 205 16.17 11.78 8.38
N MET A 206 15.78 10.89 7.47
CA MET A 206 15.01 9.68 7.76
C MET A 206 13.69 9.98 8.45
N THR A 207 12.99 11.01 7.97
CA THR A 207 11.68 11.43 8.48
C THR A 207 10.60 11.37 7.41
N VAL A 208 9.35 11.28 7.85
CA VAL A 208 8.17 11.27 6.98
C VAL A 208 7.08 12.17 7.55
N SER A 209 6.43 12.95 6.67
CA SER A 209 5.24 13.75 6.99
C SER A 209 4.08 13.26 6.14
N GLN A 210 2.90 13.09 6.74
CA GLN A 210 1.65 12.88 5.99
C GLN A 210 1.18 14.25 5.50
N MET A 211 1.07 14.42 4.19
CA MET A 211 0.74 15.71 3.57
C MET A 211 -0.76 15.87 3.34
N TRP A 212 -1.43 14.76 3.06
CA TRP A 212 -2.84 14.75 2.69
C TRP A 212 -3.43 13.35 2.86
N GLU A 213 -4.73 13.29 3.14
CA GLU A 213 -5.53 12.06 3.10
C GLU A 213 -6.97 12.33 2.64
N TYR A 214 -7.64 11.29 2.14
CA TYR A 214 -9.05 11.28 1.77
C TYR A 214 -9.65 9.89 1.99
N GLY A 215 -10.94 9.80 2.32
CA GLY A 215 -11.69 8.54 2.34
C GLY A 215 -12.02 8.02 3.75
N LYS A 216 -11.28 8.42 4.79
CA LYS A 216 -11.53 8.02 6.19
C LYS A 216 -12.97 8.28 6.62
N GLU A 217 -13.47 9.49 6.39
CA GLU A 217 -14.84 9.91 6.76
C GLU A 217 -15.94 9.30 5.88
N ARG A 218 -15.57 8.59 4.81
CA ARG A 218 -16.53 7.84 3.97
C ARG A 218 -16.82 6.44 4.52
N GLY A 219 -16.06 5.99 5.52
CA GLY A 219 -16.30 4.77 6.27
C GLY A 219 -16.32 3.50 5.39
N PHE A 220 -17.09 2.51 5.86
CA PHE A 220 -17.13 1.18 5.24
C PHE A 220 -17.68 1.18 3.81
N ASP A 221 -18.54 2.13 3.44
CA ASP A 221 -19.11 2.21 2.08
C ASP A 221 -18.05 2.52 1.01
N TRP A 222 -16.94 3.14 1.41
CA TRP A 222 -15.79 3.41 0.54
C TRP A 222 -14.58 2.50 0.86
N TYR A 223 -14.68 1.66 1.89
CA TYR A 223 -13.62 0.73 2.28
C TYR A 223 -13.41 -0.35 1.23
N SER A 224 -12.18 -0.45 0.72
CA SER A 224 -11.70 -1.52 -0.16
C SER A 224 -10.64 -2.34 0.55
N ALA A 225 -10.98 -3.57 0.93
CA ALA A 225 -10.08 -4.48 1.65
C ALA A 225 -8.84 -4.89 0.82
N ILE A 226 -8.97 -4.88 -0.51
CA ILE A 226 -7.97 -5.36 -1.46
C ILE A 226 -7.96 -4.51 -2.72
N THR A 227 -6.92 -4.71 -3.54
CA THR A 227 -6.70 -4.04 -4.83
C THR A 227 -6.70 -2.51 -4.69
N SER A 228 -7.26 -1.77 -5.64
CA SER A 228 -7.36 -0.30 -5.63
C SER A 228 -6.07 0.43 -6.02
N VAL A 229 -6.19 1.75 -6.24
CA VAL A 229 -5.09 2.64 -6.66
C VAL A 229 -5.34 4.07 -6.21
N THR A 230 -4.26 4.76 -5.86
CA THR A 230 -4.18 6.22 -5.67
C THR A 230 -3.00 6.75 -6.48
N GLU A 231 -3.23 7.77 -7.29
CA GLU A 231 -2.21 8.38 -8.16
C GLU A 231 -2.40 9.90 -8.24
N TYR A 232 -1.33 10.66 -8.05
CA TYR A 232 -1.35 12.10 -8.29
C TYR A 232 -1.32 12.41 -9.78
N ARG A 233 -2.21 13.30 -10.23
CA ARG A 233 -2.30 13.79 -11.61
C ARG A 233 -1.76 15.22 -11.71
N PRO A 234 -0.54 15.43 -12.23
CA PRO A 234 0.03 16.76 -12.32
C PRO A 234 -0.69 17.66 -13.35
N GLU A 235 -1.31 17.08 -14.38
CA GLU A 235 -1.98 17.84 -15.43
C GLU A 235 -3.22 18.57 -14.91
N THR A 236 -4.01 17.88 -14.09
CA THR A 236 -5.27 18.38 -13.52
C THR A 236 -5.11 18.87 -12.08
N LYS A 237 -3.96 18.61 -11.44
CA LYS A 237 -3.71 18.85 -10.01
C LYS A 237 -4.80 18.21 -9.15
N THR A 238 -5.04 16.92 -9.41
CA THR A 238 -6.00 16.08 -8.67
C THR A 238 -5.31 14.85 -8.14
N MET A 239 -5.89 14.26 -7.10
CA MET A 239 -5.63 12.89 -6.67
C MET A 239 -6.68 11.99 -7.30
N PHE A 240 -6.24 11.12 -8.20
CA PHE A 240 -7.05 10.06 -8.76
C PHE A 240 -7.06 8.88 -7.80
N MET A 241 -8.25 8.34 -7.52
CA MET A 241 -8.43 7.18 -6.67
C MET A 241 -9.45 6.23 -7.29
N TYR A 242 -9.23 4.93 -7.12
CA TYR A 242 -10.20 3.90 -7.47
C TYR A 242 -10.31 2.90 -6.33
N SER A 243 -11.35 3.05 -5.52
CA SER A 243 -11.76 2.10 -4.48
C SER A 243 -12.47 0.92 -5.15
N ALA A 244 -11.70 -0.12 -5.43
CA ALA A 244 -12.09 -1.20 -6.33
C ALA A 244 -13.06 -2.21 -5.71
N THR A 245 -13.03 -2.37 -4.39
CA THR A 245 -13.84 -3.31 -3.61
C THR A 245 -14.67 -2.60 -2.53
N ALA A 246 -15.12 -1.38 -2.83
CA ALA A 246 -15.86 -0.51 -1.90
C ALA A 246 -17.09 -1.22 -1.32
N GLY A 247 -17.20 -1.25 0.02
CA GLY A 247 -18.34 -1.83 0.73
C GLY A 247 -18.52 -3.34 0.53
N MET A 248 -17.46 -4.05 0.10
CA MET A 248 -17.53 -5.48 -0.19
C MET A 248 -17.96 -6.29 1.05
N SER A 249 -19.05 -7.05 0.89
CA SER A 249 -19.62 -7.96 1.90
C SER A 249 -19.95 -9.35 1.34
N GLY A 250 -19.42 -9.69 0.16
CA GLY A 250 -19.45 -11.05 -0.42
C GLY A 250 -20.75 -11.51 -1.10
N THR A 251 -21.89 -10.86 -0.84
CA THR A 251 -23.22 -11.36 -1.31
C THR A 251 -23.87 -10.55 -2.43
N LYS A 252 -23.34 -9.37 -2.74
CA LYS A 252 -23.88 -8.44 -3.74
C LYS A 252 -22.85 -8.16 -4.83
N PRO A 253 -23.29 -7.82 -6.06
CA PRO A 253 -22.39 -7.20 -7.03
C PRO A 253 -21.70 -5.99 -6.41
N ILE A 254 -20.37 -5.96 -6.54
CA ILE A 254 -19.55 -4.89 -5.98
C ILE A 254 -19.73 -3.62 -6.81
N VAL A 255 -19.73 -2.49 -6.11
CA VAL A 255 -19.65 -1.17 -6.72
C VAL A 255 -18.24 -0.67 -6.47
N SER A 256 -17.46 -0.48 -7.52
CA SER A 256 -16.19 0.23 -7.39
C SER A 256 -16.44 1.73 -7.54
N VAL A 257 -15.71 2.54 -6.79
CA VAL A 257 -15.83 4.00 -6.80
C VAL A 257 -14.54 4.60 -7.35
N LEU A 258 -14.66 5.39 -8.39
CA LEU A 258 -13.57 6.19 -8.97
C LEU A 258 -13.79 7.63 -8.56
N ASP A 259 -12.77 8.24 -7.97
CA ASP A 259 -12.78 9.63 -7.51
C ASP A 259 -11.62 10.41 -8.15
N GLU A 260 -11.88 11.64 -8.58
CA GLU A 260 -10.84 12.67 -8.69
C GLU A 260 -11.11 13.76 -7.67
N VAL A 261 -10.16 13.97 -6.76
CA VAL A 261 -10.24 14.99 -5.71
C VAL A 261 -9.19 16.06 -5.96
N LYS A 262 -9.53 17.32 -5.80
CA LYS A 262 -8.57 18.42 -5.99
C LYS A 262 -7.40 18.32 -5.00
N ASP A 263 -6.18 18.51 -5.50
CA ASP A 263 -4.94 18.37 -4.72
C ASP A 263 -4.95 19.26 -3.46
N GLY A 264 -4.61 18.67 -2.32
CA GLY A 264 -4.56 19.35 -1.03
C GLY A 264 -5.93 19.73 -0.43
N THR A 265 -7.05 19.37 -1.05
CA THR A 265 -8.40 19.66 -0.53
C THR A 265 -9.23 18.38 -0.39
N GLN A 266 -10.50 18.52 0.00
CA GLN A 266 -11.48 17.43 0.03
C GLN A 266 -12.54 17.59 -1.07
N ASP A 267 -12.29 18.50 -2.03
CA ASP A 267 -13.25 18.86 -3.07
C ASP A 267 -13.26 17.78 -4.17
N VAL A 268 -14.34 16.99 -4.20
CA VAL A 268 -14.55 15.96 -5.24
C VAL A 268 -14.89 16.65 -6.56
N MET A 269 -14.05 16.44 -7.57
CA MET A 269 -14.20 16.97 -8.92
C MET A 269 -14.98 16.01 -9.82
N LEU A 270 -14.81 14.71 -9.59
CA LEU A 270 -15.50 13.64 -10.31
C LEU A 270 -15.69 12.45 -9.36
N GLU A 271 -16.89 11.86 -9.38
CA GLU A 271 -17.14 10.53 -8.81
C GLU A 271 -17.86 9.69 -9.86
N LEU A 272 -17.34 8.50 -10.16
CA LEU A 272 -17.97 7.51 -11.02
C LEU A 272 -18.12 6.18 -10.28
N LYS A 273 -19.25 5.51 -10.49
CA LYS A 273 -19.51 4.19 -9.90
C LYS A 273 -19.55 3.13 -10.99
N VAL A 274 -18.74 2.10 -10.84
CA VAL A 274 -18.69 0.95 -11.75
C VAL A 274 -19.36 -0.22 -11.06
N HIS A 275 -20.50 -0.64 -11.59
CA HIS A 275 -21.24 -1.78 -11.07
C HIS A 275 -20.75 -3.07 -11.73
N SER A 276 -20.28 -4.00 -10.91
CA SER A 276 -19.99 -5.36 -11.38
C SER A 276 -21.26 -6.01 -11.93
N ASN A 277 -21.12 -6.80 -13.01
CA ASN A 277 -22.24 -7.54 -13.60
C ASN A 277 -22.60 -8.82 -12.82
N ARG A 278 -21.75 -9.26 -11.87
CA ARG A 278 -21.95 -10.49 -11.07
C ARG A 278 -21.36 -10.32 -9.66
N ALA A 279 -21.94 -11.01 -8.68
CA ALA A 279 -21.37 -11.09 -7.34
C ALA A 279 -19.97 -11.72 -7.38
N GLY A 280 -19.07 -11.24 -6.52
CA GLY A 280 -17.70 -11.76 -6.40
C GLY A 280 -16.71 -11.33 -7.51
N MET A 281 -17.16 -10.64 -8.57
CA MET A 281 -16.22 -10.08 -9.56
C MET A 281 -15.63 -8.77 -9.03
N LEU A 282 -14.32 -8.79 -8.78
CA LEU A 282 -13.57 -7.71 -8.15
C LEU A 282 -12.96 -6.77 -9.20
N GLY A 283 -12.96 -5.47 -8.91
CA GLY A 283 -12.08 -4.54 -9.60
C GLY A 283 -10.62 -4.74 -9.14
N TYR A 284 -9.66 -4.45 -10.03
CA TYR A 284 -8.24 -4.43 -9.65
C TYR A 284 -7.73 -2.99 -9.56
N ARG A 285 -7.64 -2.31 -10.70
CA ARG A 285 -7.24 -0.89 -10.82
C ARG A 285 -8.02 -0.24 -11.94
N ALA A 286 -8.01 1.09 -11.94
CA ALA A 286 -8.39 1.91 -13.08
C ALA A 286 -7.23 2.86 -13.41
N LEU A 287 -7.20 3.37 -14.64
CA LEU A 287 -6.24 4.38 -15.09
C LEU A 287 -7.00 5.45 -15.86
N ILE A 288 -6.54 6.71 -15.75
CA ILE A 288 -6.97 7.78 -16.65
C ILE A 288 -6.11 7.73 -17.90
N ILE A 289 -6.78 7.59 -19.04
CA ILE A 289 -6.17 7.53 -20.37
C ILE A 289 -6.22 8.92 -21.01
N ASP A 290 -5.10 9.35 -21.57
CA ASP A 290 -5.00 10.54 -22.42
C ASP A 290 -4.91 10.11 -23.90
N PRO A 291 -5.98 10.29 -24.70
CA PRO A 291 -5.98 9.93 -26.11
C PRO A 291 -4.92 10.66 -26.94
N GLU A 292 -4.52 11.88 -26.57
CA GLU A 292 -3.51 12.64 -27.31
C GLU A 292 -2.12 12.02 -27.14
N GLN A 293 -1.82 11.47 -25.96
CA GLN A 293 -0.56 10.76 -25.71
C GLN A 293 -0.53 9.39 -26.39
N MET A 294 -1.68 8.70 -26.49
CA MET A 294 -1.74 7.37 -27.10
C MET A 294 -1.28 7.32 -28.56
N PHE A 295 -1.45 8.43 -29.31
CA PHE A 295 -1.12 8.49 -30.73
C PHE A 295 0.03 9.45 -31.04
N LYS A 296 0.78 9.89 -30.02
CA LYS A 296 1.96 10.74 -30.22
C LYS A 296 3.03 9.95 -30.98
N LYS A 297 3.43 10.48 -32.14
CA LYS A 297 4.51 9.94 -32.98
C LYS A 297 5.88 10.27 -32.44
#